data_AF-A0A957KRD1-F1
#
_entry.id   AF-A0A957KRD1-F1
#
_cell.length_a   1.000
_cell.length_b   1.000
_cell.length_c   1.000
_cell.angle_alpha   90.00
_cell.angle_beta   90.00
_cell.angle_gamma   90.00
#
_symmetry.space_group_name_H-M   'P 1'
#
loop_
_entity.id
_entity.type
_entity.pdbx_description
1 polymer ?
#
loop_
_entity_poly.entity_id
_entity_poly.type
_entity_poly.pdbx_seq_one_letter_code
_entity_poly.pdbx_strand_id
1 'polypeptide(L)'
;MRIVVALGGNALLKRGEPMTHDVQRANIRVAANALAPVAREHELVLAHGNGPQVGLLALQASAYKEVEAYPLDVLGAQTEGMIGYMIEQ
;
A
#
# COMPACT_ATOMS: atom_id res chain seq x y z
N MET A 1 -19.06 17.07 0.63
CA MET A 1 -17.79 17.80 0.88
C MET A 1 -16.63 16.96 0.37
N ARG A 2 -15.46 17.54 0.14
CA ARG A 2 -14.24 16.78 -0.20
C ARG A 2 -13.48 16.44 1.08
N ILE A 3 -13.15 15.18 1.27
CA ILE A 3 -12.42 14.67 2.44
C ILE A 3 -11.16 13.97 1.95
N VAL A 4 -10.01 14.33 2.54
CA VAL A 4 -8.73 13.66 2.27
C VAL A 4 -8.41 12.73 3.43
N VAL A 5 -8.16 11.45 3.15
CA VAL A 5 -7.78 10.44 4.14
C VAL A 5 -6.43 9.84 3.77
N ALA A 6 -5.50 9.82 4.72
CA ALA A 6 -4.22 9.13 4.58
C ALA A 6 -4.24 7.80 5.32
N LEU A 7 -4.15 6.68 4.59
CA LEU A 7 -3.99 5.35 5.14
C LEU A 7 -2.55 5.18 5.65
N GLY A 8 -2.40 5.06 6.97
CA GLY A 8 -1.10 4.75 7.57
C GLY A 8 -0.60 3.36 7.18
N GLY A 9 0.72 3.14 7.24
CA GLY A 9 1.32 1.84 6.90
C GLY A 9 0.72 0.64 7.65
N ASN A 10 0.25 0.85 8.88
CA ASN A 10 -0.45 -0.16 9.69
C ASN A 10 -1.82 -0.57 9.13
N ALA A 11 -2.44 0.26 8.28
CA ALA A 11 -3.67 -0.09 7.56
C ALA A 11 -3.39 -1.02 6.38
N LEU A 12 -2.14 -1.08 5.90
CA LEU A 12 -1.71 -1.97 4.82
C LEU A 12 -1.07 -3.25 5.39
N LEU A 13 -0.23 -3.12 6.42
CA LEU A 13 0.44 -4.25 7.07
C LEU A 13 0.69 -3.94 8.54
N LYS A 14 0.13 -4.76 9.45
CA LYS A 14 0.35 -4.56 10.89
C LYS A 14 1.71 -5.14 11.29
N ARG A 15 2.25 -4.61 12.39
CA ARG A 15 3.51 -5.09 12.97
C ARG A 15 3.42 -6.60 13.28
N GLY A 16 4.36 -7.36 12.73
CA GLY A 16 4.47 -8.81 12.94
C GLY A 16 3.61 -9.66 11.99
N GLU A 17 2.80 -9.05 11.13
CA GLU A 17 2.10 -9.81 10.09
C GLU A 17 3.06 -10.20 8.95
N PRO A 18 2.87 -11.39 8.33
CA PRO A 18 3.60 -11.77 7.14
C PRO A 18 3.35 -10.78 5.99
N MET A 19 4.41 -10.38 5.29
CA MET A 19 4.31 -9.43 4.18
C MET A 19 3.86 -10.11 2.88
N THR A 20 2.71 -10.78 2.92
CA THR A 20 2.11 -11.45 1.76
C THR A 20 1.04 -10.58 1.11
N HIS A 21 0.72 -10.86 -0.15
CA HIS A 21 -0.38 -10.22 -0.87
C HIS A 21 -1.72 -10.38 -0.12
N ASP A 22 -2.04 -11.60 0.33
CA ASP A 22 -3.35 -11.89 0.92
C ASP A 22 -3.58 -11.17 2.25
N VAL A 23 -2.54 -11.06 3.08
CA VAL A 23 -2.59 -10.32 4.34
C VAL A 23 -2.82 -8.83 4.07
N GLN A 24 -2.06 -8.24 3.14
CA GLN A 24 -2.21 -6.83 2.80
C GLN A 24 -3.59 -6.53 2.21
N ARG A 25 -4.09 -7.40 1.31
CA ARG A 25 -5.43 -7.27 0.74
C ARG A 25 -6.52 -7.39 1.81
N ALA A 26 -6.36 -8.29 2.78
CA ALA A 26 -7.31 -8.42 3.90
C ALA A 26 -7.34 -7.14 4.76
N ASN A 27 -6.18 -6.55 5.07
CA ASN A 27 -6.10 -5.30 5.83
C ASN A 27 -6.70 -4.12 5.07
N ILE A 28 -6.40 -3.98 3.78
CA ILE A 28 -6.96 -2.94 2.91
C ILE A 28 -8.49 -3.07 2.86
N ARG A 29 -9.04 -4.28 2.75
CA ARG A 29 -10.49 -4.49 2.78
C ARG A 29 -11.13 -4.00 4.08
N VAL A 30 -10.47 -4.19 5.23
CA VAL A 30 -10.96 -3.65 6.51
C VAL A 30 -11.01 -2.13 6.47
N ALA A 31 -9.95 -1.48 5.99
CA ALA A 31 -9.90 -0.02 5.85
C ALA A 31 -10.96 0.50 4.87
N ALA A 32 -11.11 -0.15 3.71
CA ALA A 32 -12.11 0.20 2.70
C ALA A 32 -13.54 0.11 3.25
N ASN A 33 -13.86 -0.98 3.98
CA ASN A 33 -15.17 -1.14 4.61
C ASN A 33 -15.45 -0.06 5.65
N ALA A 34 -14.45 0.34 6.44
CA ALA A 34 -14.58 1.42 7.42
C ALA A 34 -14.80 2.79 6.75
N LEU A 35 -14.24 2.99 5.56
CA LEU A 35 -14.36 4.24 4.79
C LEU A 35 -15.59 4.29 3.87
N ALA A 36 -16.23 3.15 3.60
CA ALA A 36 -17.37 3.07 2.69
C ALA A 36 -18.54 4.02 3.06
N PRO A 37 -18.92 4.21 4.34
CA PRO A 37 -19.94 5.20 4.69
C PRO A 37 -19.54 6.64 4.31
N VAL A 38 -18.27 7.00 4.55
CA VAL A 38 -17.74 8.33 4.22
C VAL A 38 -17.75 8.55 2.72
N ALA A 39 -17.31 7.55 1.94
CA ALA A 39 -17.28 7.62 0.48
C ALA A 39 -18.67 7.69 -0.17
N ARG A 40 -19.73 7.23 0.52
CA ARG A 40 -21.12 7.32 0.03
C ARG A 40 -21.71 8.73 0.15
N GLU A 41 -21.25 9.51 1.13
CA GLU A 41 -21.81 10.83 1.43
C GLU A 41 -20.90 11.98 0.96
N HIS A 42 -19.62 11.67 0.71
CA HIS A 42 -18.59 12.65 0.45
C HIS A 42 -17.67 12.22 -0.69
N GLU A 43 -17.06 13.20 -1.35
CA GLU A 43 -15.96 12.93 -2.27
C GLU A 43 -14.72 12.58 -1.44
N LEU A 44 -14.30 11.32 -1.51
CA LEU A 44 -13.18 10.81 -0.75
C LEU A 44 -11.92 10.76 -1.62
N VAL A 45 -10.87 11.45 -1.18
CA VAL A 45 -9.52 11.38 -1.74
C VAL A 45 -8.66 10.54 -0.81
N LEU A 46 -8.12 9.43 -1.32
CA LEU A 46 -7.26 8.53 -0.55
C LEU A 46 -5.79 8.76 -0.88
N ALA A 47 -4.98 8.87 0.16
CA ALA A 47 -3.53 8.77 0.11
C ALA A 47 -3.08 7.60 0.99
N HIS A 48 -1.85 7.12 0.82
CA HIS A 48 -1.30 6.06 1.65
C HIS A 48 0.21 6.22 1.86
N GLY A 49 0.72 5.62 2.93
CA GLY A 49 2.15 5.33 3.06
C GLY A 49 2.52 4.01 2.36
N ASN A 50 3.81 3.79 2.12
CA ASN A 50 4.31 2.58 1.44
C ASN A 50 5.55 1.97 2.12
N GLY A 51 5.93 2.42 3.32
CA GLY A 51 7.20 2.07 3.98
C GLY A 51 7.51 0.57 4.03
N PRO A 52 6.60 -0.29 4.54
CA PRO A 52 6.80 -1.74 4.52
C PRO A 52 6.98 -2.29 3.10
N GLN A 53 6.16 -1.84 2.15
CA GLN A 53 6.14 -2.34 0.77
C GLN A 53 7.42 -1.97 0.02
N VAL A 54 7.84 -0.70 0.08
CA VAL A 54 9.06 -0.24 -0.59
C VAL A 54 10.29 -0.86 0.06
N GLY A 55 10.26 -1.10 1.37
CA GLY A 55 11.29 -1.85 2.08
C GLY A 55 11.42 -3.29 1.58
N LEU A 56 10.30 -3.99 1.36
CA LEU A 56 10.33 -5.34 0.78
C LEU A 56 10.86 -5.34 -0.65
N LEU A 57 10.41 -4.42 -1.51
CA LEU A 57 10.93 -4.31 -2.87
C LEU A 57 12.44 -4.03 -2.88
N ALA A 58 12.92 -3.16 -1.97
CA ALA A 58 14.35 -2.88 -1.84
C ALA A 58 15.15 -4.12 -1.38
N LEU A 59 14.60 -4.92 -0.47
CA LEU A 59 15.22 -6.18 -0.04
C LEU A 59 15.24 -7.20 -1.20
N GLN A 60 14.16 -7.32 -1.97
CA GLN A 60 14.09 -8.20 -3.13
C GLN A 60 15.06 -7.77 -4.24
N ALA A 61 15.12 -6.47 -4.53
CA ALA A 61 16.06 -5.91 -5.51
C ALA A 61 17.52 -6.12 -5.06
N SER A 62 17.80 -5.99 -3.76
CA SER A 62 19.12 -6.29 -3.21
C SER A 62 19.47 -7.78 -3.27
N ALA A 63 18.50 -8.68 -3.17
CA ALA A 63 18.72 -10.13 -3.25
C ALA A 63 19.00 -10.63 -4.68
N TYR A 64 18.42 -9.99 -5.71
CA TYR A 64 18.64 -10.34 -7.11
C TYR A 64 19.98 -9.75 -7.62
N LYS A 65 20.88 -10.60 -8.11
CA LYS A 65 22.27 -10.21 -8.43
C LYS A 65 22.60 -10.16 -9.93
N GLU A 66 21.69 -10.58 -10.81
CA GLU A 66 21.96 -10.63 -12.26
C GLU A 66 21.95 -9.24 -12.91
N VAL A 67 21.27 -8.27 -12.29
CA VAL A 67 21.21 -6.88 -12.75
C VAL A 67 21.29 -5.92 -11.56
N GLU A 68 21.63 -4.66 -11.85
CA GLU A 68 21.63 -3.60 -10.85
C GLU A 68 20.20 -3.35 -10.32
N ALA A 69 20.09 -3.09 -9.02
CA ALA A 69 18.83 -2.74 -8.40
C ALA A 69 18.31 -1.41 -8.95
N TYR A 70 17.01 -1.34 -9.23
CA TYR A 70 16.37 -0.06 -9.51
C TYR A 70 16.51 0.90 -8.32
N PRO A 71 16.63 2.21 -8.57
CA PRO A 71 16.71 3.20 -7.51
C PRO A 71 15.40 3.26 -6.71
N LEU A 72 15.50 3.78 -5.47
CA LEU A 72 14.42 3.71 -4.49
C LEU A 72 13.15 4.46 -4.93
N ASP A 73 13.29 5.52 -5.71
CA ASP A 73 12.17 6.27 -6.30
C ASP A 73 11.37 5.43 -7.31
N VAL A 74 12.06 4.64 -8.15
CA VAL A 74 11.41 3.69 -9.07
C VAL A 74 10.72 2.57 -8.30
N LEU A 75 11.32 2.05 -7.23
CA LEU A 75 10.64 1.10 -6.34
C LEU A 75 9.43 1.75 -5.66
N GLY A 76 9.53 3.03 -5.30
CA GLY A 76 8.40 3.83 -4.82
C GLY A 76 7.24 3.83 -5.82
N ALA A 77 7.50 4.15 -7.09
CA ALA A 77 6.50 4.13 -8.15
C ALA A 77 5.87 2.73 -8.33
N GLN A 78 6.65 1.64 -8.19
CA GLN A 78 6.10 0.28 -8.22
C GLN A 78 5.12 0.04 -7.06
N THR A 79 5.42 0.55 -5.86
CA THR A 79 4.51 0.39 -4.73
C THR A 79 3.21 1.18 -4.86
N GLU A 80 3.21 2.31 -5.58
CA GLU A 80 1.98 3.05 -5.87
C GLU A 80 1.02 2.20 -6.71
N GLY A 81 1.53 1.56 -7.77
CA GLY A 81 0.75 0.63 -8.58
C GLY A 81 0.29 -0.61 -7.80
N MET A 82 1.19 -1.20 -6.99
CA MET A 82 0.87 -2.36 -6.16
C MET A 82 -0.24 -2.06 -5.14
N ILE A 83 -0.12 -0.96 -4.39
CA ILE A 83 -1.08 -0.60 -3.33
C ILE A 83 -2.38 -0.08 -3.95
N GLY A 84 -2.30 0.75 -4.99
CA GLY A 84 -3.46 1.24 -5.73
C GLY A 84 -4.30 0.10 -6.28
N TYR A 85 -3.67 -0.89 -6.92
CA TYR A 85 -4.36 -2.09 -7.38
C TYR A 85 -5.09 -2.80 -6.24
N MET A 86 -4.45 -3.02 -5.08
CA MET A 86 -5.10 -3.69 -3.95
C MET A 86 -6.27 -2.90 -3.37
N ILE A 87 -6.25 -1.56 -3.45
CA ILE A 87 -7.35 -0.69 -3.01
C ILE A 87 -8.55 -0.81 -3.96
N GLU A 88 -8.32 -1.03 -5.25
CA GLU A 88 -9.37 -1.17 -6.27
C GLU A 88 -10.09 -2.54 -6.24
N GLN A 89 -9.59 -3.52 -5.48
CA GLN A 89 -10.04 -4.93 -5.47
C GLN A 89 -10.89 -5.35 -4.25
#